data_AF-A0A1A9HJT0-F1
#
_entry.id   AF-A0A1A9HJT0-F1
#
_cell.length_a   1.000
_cell.length_b   1.000
_cell.length_c   1.000
_cell.angle_alpha   90.00
_cell.angle_beta   90.00
_cell.angle_gamma   90.00
#
_symmetry.space_group_name_H-M   'P 1'
#
loop_
_entity.id
_entity.type
_entity.pdbx_description
1 polymer ?
#
loop_
_entity_poly.entity_id
_entity_poly.type
_entity_poly.pdbx_seq_one_letter_code
_entity_poly.pdbx_strand_id
1 'polypeptide(L)'
;MATANPDHVSTGPAGPRSPDRRNDMLRHIPALLKRWQGADALLREMTWSHRTLRLVLQSPDRGGFLSIACIDPLYIQAPVSWSGADIEIAVDDVDGFLLVDAQAGVRIQTGNVEVKEFNRA
;
A
#
# COMPACT_ATOMS: atom_id res chain seq x y z
N MET A 1 40.48 -36.84 13.26
CA MET A 1 39.05 -37.10 13.52
C MET A 1 38.38 -35.74 13.70
N ALA A 2 37.61 -35.30 12.72
CA ALA A 2 36.84 -34.07 12.76
C ALA A 2 35.38 -34.43 13.03
N THR A 3 34.83 -33.98 14.16
CA THR A 3 33.41 -34.10 14.48
C THR A 3 32.68 -32.83 14.06
N ALA A 4 31.81 -32.96 13.06
CA ALA A 4 30.93 -31.91 12.57
C ALA A 4 29.74 -31.70 13.52
N ASN A 5 29.42 -30.44 13.79
CA ASN A 5 28.21 -29.99 14.48
C ASN A 5 27.13 -29.72 13.42
N PRO A 6 25.89 -30.23 13.54
CA PRO A 6 24.78 -29.77 12.70
C PRO A 6 23.92 -28.77 13.47
N ASP A 7 24.14 -27.47 13.24
CA ASP A 7 23.17 -26.44 13.58
C ASP A 7 21.99 -26.54 12.61
N HIS A 8 20.87 -27.06 13.11
CA HIS A 8 19.62 -27.16 12.39
C HIS A 8 18.90 -25.80 12.48
N VAL A 9 19.21 -24.87 11.58
CA VAL A 9 18.38 -23.67 11.36
C VAL A 9 17.14 -24.10 10.58
N SER A 10 16.04 -24.28 11.31
CA SER A 10 14.72 -24.51 10.74
C SER A 10 14.21 -23.21 10.11
N THR A 11 14.50 -23.01 8.82
CA THR A 11 13.81 -22.01 7.98
C THR A 11 12.47 -22.62 7.58
N GLY A 12 11.44 -22.38 8.39
CA GLY A 12 10.07 -22.71 8.00
C GLY A 12 9.70 -22.00 6.69
N PRO A 13 8.93 -22.63 5.78
CA PRO A 13 8.56 -22.00 4.53
C PRO A 13 7.66 -20.80 4.83
N ALA A 14 7.90 -19.67 4.18
CA ALA A 14 6.92 -18.61 4.03
C ALA A 14 5.70 -19.25 3.34
N GLY A 15 4.72 -19.69 4.14
CA GLY A 15 3.50 -20.28 3.63
C GLY A 15 2.77 -19.28 2.74
N PRO A 16 2.01 -19.73 1.73
CA PRO A 16 1.23 -18.83 0.89
C PRO A 16 0.33 -17.97 1.79
N ARG A 17 0.44 -16.64 1.68
CA ARG A 17 -0.51 -15.74 2.35
C ARG A 17 -1.87 -16.01 1.72
N SER A 18 -2.78 -16.66 2.47
CA SER A 18 -4.09 -17.05 1.92
C SER A 18 -4.77 -15.83 1.25
N PRO A 19 -5.29 -15.99 0.01
CA PRO A 19 -6.07 -14.96 -0.67
C PRO A 19 -7.19 -14.37 0.21
N ASP A 20 -7.73 -15.18 1.12
CA ASP A 20 -8.80 -14.80 2.04
C ASP A 20 -8.43 -13.60 2.91
N ARG A 21 -7.19 -13.53 3.42
CA ARG A 21 -6.76 -12.42 4.28
C ARG A 21 -6.62 -11.11 3.51
N ARG A 22 -6.10 -11.16 2.28
CA ARG A 22 -5.96 -9.96 1.42
C ARG A 22 -7.34 -9.42 1.03
N ASN A 23 -8.25 -10.32 0.69
CA ASN A 23 -9.64 -9.95 0.40
C ASN A 23 -10.36 -9.36 1.61
N ASP A 24 -10.13 -9.91 2.81
CA ASP A 24 -10.69 -9.36 4.05
C ASP A 24 -10.15 -7.96 4.37
N MET A 25 -8.85 -7.69 4.13
CA MET A 25 -8.27 -6.35 4.25
C MET A 25 -8.93 -5.34 3.31
N LEU A 26 -9.27 -5.76 2.09
CA LEU A 26 -9.92 -4.90 1.11
C LEU A 26 -11.40 -4.64 1.39
N ARG A 27 -12.07 -5.31 2.34
CA ARG A 27 -13.52 -5.08 2.58
C ARG A 27 -13.86 -3.65 2.97
N HIS A 28 -12.97 -2.98 3.71
CA HIS A 28 -13.22 -1.64 4.27
C HIS A 28 -12.55 -0.52 3.47
N ILE A 29 -11.58 -0.86 2.62
CA ILE A 29 -10.76 0.09 1.86
C ILE A 29 -11.58 0.87 0.82
N PRO A 30 -12.47 0.26 0.00
CA PRO A 30 -13.27 0.98 -0.99
C PRO A 30 -14.15 2.08 -0.38
N ALA A 31 -14.72 1.83 0.80
CA ALA A 31 -15.54 2.83 1.49
C ALA A 31 -14.71 4.03 1.98
N LEU A 32 -13.46 3.80 2.39
CA LEU A 32 -12.51 4.86 2.74
C LEU A 32 -12.12 5.66 1.49
N LEU A 33 -11.67 4.98 0.43
CA LEU A 33 -11.25 5.62 -0.82
C LEU A 33 -12.37 6.45 -1.44
N LYS A 34 -13.59 5.92 -1.47
CA LYS A 34 -14.76 6.65 -1.99
C LYS A 34 -15.04 7.95 -1.24
N ARG A 35 -14.80 7.99 0.08
CA ARG A 35 -14.93 9.25 0.85
C ARG A 35 -13.88 10.28 0.48
N TRP A 36 -12.71 9.83 0.03
CA TRP A 36 -11.59 10.67 -0.35
C TRP A 36 -11.49 10.91 -1.87
N GLN A 37 -12.45 10.42 -2.65
CA GLN A 37 -12.53 10.67 -4.08
C GLN A 37 -12.53 12.18 -4.37
N GLY A 38 -11.78 12.56 -5.40
CA GLY A 38 -11.59 13.94 -5.84
C GLY A 38 -10.60 14.76 -5.00
N ALA A 39 -9.97 14.17 -3.98
CA ALA A 39 -8.98 14.84 -3.15
C ALA A 39 -7.69 15.18 -3.90
N ASP A 40 -6.88 16.07 -3.33
CA ASP A 40 -5.49 16.26 -3.74
C ASP A 40 -4.64 15.11 -3.20
N ALA A 41 -3.87 14.51 -4.09
CA ALA A 41 -2.96 13.42 -3.80
C ALA A 41 -1.51 13.87 -3.80
N LEU A 42 -0.73 13.33 -2.88
CA LEU A 42 0.69 13.62 -2.72
C LEU A 42 1.44 12.36 -2.31
N LEU A 43 2.44 11.98 -3.10
CA LEU A 43 3.45 11.02 -2.71
C LEU A 43 4.43 11.66 -1.73
N ARG A 44 4.47 11.09 -0.54
CA ARG A 44 5.39 11.38 0.55
C ARG A 44 6.46 10.29 0.63
N GLU A 45 7.55 10.66 1.31
CA GLU A 45 8.78 9.93 1.59
C GLU A 45 8.76 8.42 1.33
N MET A 46 9.83 7.95 0.66
CA MET A 46 10.22 6.55 0.64
C MET A 46 11.32 6.35 1.69
N THR A 47 11.02 5.65 2.78
CA THR A 47 12.04 5.34 3.78
C THR A 47 12.80 4.08 3.37
N TRP A 48 14.13 4.10 3.46
CA TRP A 48 14.98 3.00 2.99
C TRP A 48 15.06 1.82 3.96
N SER A 49 14.95 2.10 5.27
CA SER A 49 15.00 1.11 6.34
C SER A 49 13.74 0.25 6.43
N HIS A 50 12.59 0.81 6.07
CA HIS A 50 11.34 0.10 5.81
C HIS A 50 10.82 0.59 4.48
N ARG A 51 11.06 -0.15 3.38
CA ARG A 51 10.70 0.27 2.01
C ARG A 51 9.20 0.59 1.93
N THR A 52 8.85 1.82 2.23
CA THR A 52 7.47 2.26 2.39
C THR A 52 7.32 3.56 1.65
N LEU A 53 6.50 3.55 0.60
CA LEU A 53 6.05 4.76 -0.08
C LEU A 53 4.73 5.18 0.54
N ARG A 54 4.57 6.45 0.91
CA ARG A 54 3.32 6.93 1.49
C ARG A 54 2.59 7.83 0.51
N LEU A 55 1.37 7.46 0.15
CA LEU A 55 0.42 8.33 -0.55
C LEU A 55 -0.50 9.00 0.47
N VAL A 56 -0.69 10.30 0.34
CA VAL A 56 -1.58 11.10 1.20
C VAL A 56 -2.66 11.73 0.32
N LEU A 57 -3.92 11.55 0.70
CA LEU A 57 -5.07 12.25 0.11
C LEU A 57 -5.56 13.32 1.09
N GLN A 58 -5.66 14.55 0.62
CA GLN A 58 -6.09 15.73 1.38
C GLN A 58 -7.12 16.51 0.58
N SER A 59 -8.11 17.08 1.25
CA SER A 59 -9.12 17.92 0.61
C SER A 59 -9.33 19.16 1.48
N PRO A 60 -9.37 20.36 0.90
CA PRO A 60 -9.65 21.58 1.66
C PRO A 60 -11.04 21.57 2.31
N ASP A 61 -11.99 20.84 1.72
CA ASP A 61 -13.38 20.75 2.18
C ASP A 61 -13.59 19.70 3.28
N ARG A 62 -12.58 18.86 3.56
CA ARG A 62 -12.65 17.74 4.51
C ARG A 62 -11.59 17.91 5.59
N GLY A 63 -12.00 17.91 6.86
CA GLY A 63 -11.06 18.00 7.98
C GLY A 63 -10.27 16.70 8.17
N GLY A 64 -9.03 16.65 7.69
CA GLY A 64 -8.14 15.50 7.89
C GLY A 64 -7.32 15.10 6.67
N PHE A 65 -6.86 13.85 6.64
CA PHE A 65 -6.24 13.22 5.47
C PHE A 65 -6.40 11.70 5.48
N LEU A 66 -6.40 11.08 4.31
CA LEU A 66 -6.21 9.65 4.15
C LEU A 66 -4.73 9.36 3.90
N SER A 67 -4.15 8.44 4.66
CA SER A 67 -2.82 7.93 4.37
C SER A 67 -2.91 6.50 3.86
N ILE A 68 -2.20 6.24 2.77
CA ILE A 68 -2.03 4.92 2.17
C ILE A 68 -0.54 4.61 2.19
N ALA A 69 -0.12 3.62 2.98
CA ALA A 69 1.25 3.14 3.02
C ALA A 69 1.40 1.93 2.09
N CYS A 70 2.25 2.08 1.08
CA CYS A 70 2.64 1.03 0.15
C CYS A 70 3.94 0.41 0.68
N ILE A 71 3.83 -0.76 1.31
CA ILE A 71 4.94 -1.48 1.95
C ILE A 71 5.55 -2.45 0.93
N ASP A 72 6.88 -2.40 0.83
CA ASP A 72 7.69 -3.09 -0.17
C ASP A 72 7.23 -2.77 -1.60
N PRO A 73 7.32 -1.49 -2.05
CA PRO A 73 6.98 -1.12 -3.41
C PRO A 73 7.92 -1.81 -4.40
N LEU A 74 7.33 -2.43 -5.41
CA LEU A 74 8.02 -3.16 -6.48
C LEU A 74 8.09 -2.33 -7.76
N TYR A 75 7.06 -1.54 -8.02
CA TYR A 75 6.94 -0.66 -9.19
C TYR A 75 6.23 0.62 -8.80
N ILE A 76 6.74 1.76 -9.27
CA ILE A 76 6.16 3.07 -9.01
C ILE A 76 6.14 3.86 -10.33
N GLN A 77 4.94 4.16 -10.81
CA GLN A 77 4.69 5.15 -11.84
C GLN A 77 3.58 6.07 -11.34
N ALA A 78 3.90 7.31 -11.04
CA ALA A 78 2.94 8.29 -10.57
C ALA A 78 3.54 9.70 -10.62
N PRO A 79 2.73 10.75 -10.82
CA PRO A 79 3.15 12.10 -10.48
C PRO A 79 3.40 12.20 -8.97
N VAL A 80 4.32 13.09 -8.56
CA VAL A 80 4.60 13.33 -7.14
C VAL A 80 3.36 13.91 -6.44
N SER A 81 2.59 14.74 -7.15
CA SER A 81 1.35 15.33 -6.67
C SER A 81 0.36 15.52 -7.80
N TRP A 82 -0.94 15.35 -7.54
CA TRP A 82 -2.02 15.58 -8.50
C TRP A 82 -3.33 15.92 -7.78
N SER A 83 -4.25 16.55 -8.51
CA SER A 83 -5.58 16.90 -8.00
C SER A 83 -6.65 15.99 -8.59
N GLY A 84 -7.78 15.87 -7.90
CA GLY A 84 -8.91 15.07 -8.38
C GLY A 84 -8.67 13.57 -8.31
N ALA A 85 -7.95 13.11 -7.29
CA ALA A 85 -7.52 11.72 -7.16
C ALA A 85 -8.70 10.73 -7.11
N ASP A 86 -8.59 9.66 -7.89
CA ASP A 86 -9.56 8.57 -7.99
C ASP A 86 -8.83 7.23 -7.82
N ILE A 87 -8.39 6.97 -6.58
CA ILE A 87 -7.54 5.82 -6.26
C ILE A 87 -8.37 4.57 -6.08
N GLU A 88 -7.99 3.53 -6.81
CA GLU A 88 -8.45 2.16 -6.64
C GLU A 88 -7.33 1.27 -6.11
N ILE A 89 -7.68 0.26 -5.32
CA ILE A 89 -6.74 -0.72 -4.77
C ILE A 89 -7.29 -2.11 -5.03
N ALA A 90 -6.52 -2.92 -5.76
CA ALA A 90 -6.84 -4.29 -6.10
C ALA A 90 -5.76 -5.26 -5.60
N VAL A 91 -6.12 -6.54 -5.52
CA VAL A 91 -5.14 -7.62 -5.31
C VAL A 91 -4.36 -7.81 -6.61
N ASP A 92 -3.05 -7.94 -6.52
CA ASP A 92 -2.18 -8.26 -7.64
C ASP A 92 -1.94 -9.78 -7.75
N ASP A 93 -1.75 -10.27 -8.98
CA ASP A 93 -1.66 -11.69 -9.32
C ASP A 93 -0.40 -12.36 -8.73
N VAL A 94 0.64 -11.56 -8.44
CA VAL A 94 1.98 -12.02 -8.00
C VAL A 94 2.16 -11.94 -6.47
N ASP A 95 1.06 -11.98 -5.72
CA ASP A 95 1.04 -11.89 -4.24
C ASP A 95 1.34 -10.50 -3.66
N GLY A 96 0.58 -9.49 -4.13
CA GLY A 96 0.68 -8.11 -3.63
C GLY A 96 -0.61 -7.32 -3.82
N PHE A 97 -0.46 -6.00 -3.90
CA PHE A 97 -1.53 -5.06 -4.19
C PHE A 97 -1.13 -4.13 -5.34
N LEU A 98 -2.13 -3.75 -6.12
CA LEU A 98 -2.01 -2.79 -7.20
C LEU A 98 -2.87 -1.57 -6.86
N LEU A 99 -2.23 -0.41 -6.79
CA LEU A 99 -2.89 0.88 -6.66
C LEU A 99 -2.91 1.57 -8.03
N VAL A 100 -4.08 2.06 -8.43
CA VAL A 100 -4.30 2.69 -9.73
C VAL A 100 -5.08 3.98 -9.56
N ASP A 101 -4.70 4.99 -10.32
CA ASP A 101 -5.56 6.13 -10.68
C ASP A 101 -5.35 6.36 -12.17
N ALA A 102 -6.34 5.93 -12.96
CA ALA A 102 -6.25 5.90 -14.41
C ALA A 102 -6.16 7.31 -15.01
N GLN A 103 -6.83 8.29 -14.39
CA GLN A 103 -6.86 9.67 -14.88
C GLN A 103 -5.50 10.35 -14.68
N ALA A 104 -4.84 10.08 -13.55
CA ALA A 104 -3.52 10.62 -13.24
C ALA A 104 -2.35 9.77 -13.78
N GLY A 105 -2.63 8.64 -14.45
CA GLY A 105 -1.60 7.72 -14.95
C GLY A 105 -0.80 7.02 -13.85
N VAL A 106 -1.41 6.81 -12.69
CA VAL A 106 -0.80 6.19 -11.51
C VAL A 106 -0.90 4.67 -11.59
N ARG A 107 0.22 4.01 -11.33
CA ARG A 107 0.34 2.57 -11.16
C ARG A 107 1.42 2.28 -10.12
N ILE A 108 1.02 1.75 -8.96
CA ILE A 108 1.95 1.38 -7.89
C ILE A 108 1.70 -0.09 -7.53
N GLN A 109 2.73 -0.92 -7.67
CA GLN A 109 2.70 -2.32 -7.26
C GLN A 109 3.48 -2.46 -5.95
N THR A 110 2.89 -3.12 -4.96
CA THR A 110 3.46 -3.18 -3.61
C THR A 110 3.15 -4.51 -2.94
N GLY A 111 4.03 -5.00 -2.05
CA GLY A 111 3.82 -6.26 -1.36
C GLY A 111 2.70 -6.23 -0.30
N ASN A 112 2.49 -5.08 0.35
CA ASN A 112 1.39 -4.88 1.28
C ASN A 112 0.87 -3.44 1.26
N VAL A 113 -0.37 -3.24 1.70
CA VAL A 113 -1.00 -1.92 1.80
C VAL A 113 -1.65 -1.71 3.16
N GLU A 114 -1.44 -0.53 3.73
CA GLU A 114 -2.16 -0.07 4.92
C GLU A 114 -2.87 1.25 4.62
N VAL A 115 -4.16 1.33 4.94
CA VAL A 115 -4.98 2.52 4.73
C VAL A 115 -5.47 3.03 6.07
N LYS A 116 -5.20 4.30 6.36
CA LYS A 116 -5.60 4.94 7.62
C LYS A 116 -6.10 6.36 7.39
N GLU A 117 -7.29 6.64 7.91
CA GLU A 117 -7.88 7.97 7.92
C GLU A 117 -7.51 8.70 9.21
N PHE A 118 -7.12 9.97 9.09
CA PHE A 118 -6.79 10.84 10.19
C PHE A 118 -7.73 12.04 10.14
N ASN A 119 -8.64 12.13 11.12
CA ASN A 119 -9.55 13.27 11.23
C ASN A 119 -8.84 14.41 11.95
N ARG A 120 -9.00 15.64 11.44
CA ARG A 120 -8.56 16.83 12.17
C ARG A 120 -9.65 17.16 13.20
N ALA A 121 -9.25 17.23 14.47
CA ALA A 121 -10.11 17.67 15.59
C ALA A 121 -10.42 19.16 15.48
#